data_AF-A0AAV8ZNT1-F1
#
_entry.id   AF-A0AAV8ZNT1-F1
#
_cell.length_a   1.000
_cell.length_b   1.000
_cell.length_c   1.000
_cell.angle_alpha   90.00
_cell.angle_beta   90.00
_cell.angle_gamma   90.00
#
_symmetry.space_group_name_H-M   'P 1'
#
loop_
_entity.id
_entity.type
_entity.pdbx_description
1 polymer ?
#
loop_
_entity_poly.entity_id
_entity_poly.type
_entity_poly.pdbx_seq_one_letter_code
_entity_poly.pdbx_strand_id
1 'polypeptide(L)' 'MIVYVGTKYQTIHLNTTFPVSFLEPLLRMSLAPDPDMRLLVQRILHTLIDRHHNLDKLSKPT' A
#
# COMPACT_ATOMS: atom_id res chain seq x y z
N MET A 1 20.05 -20.39 25.25
CA MET A 1 20.65 -19.29 24.46
C MET A 1 20.28 -19.46 22.99
N ILE A 2 19.00 -19.29 22.63
CA ILE A 2 18.56 -18.96 21.26
C ILE A 2 17.45 -17.94 21.45
N VAL A 3 17.91 -16.72 21.61
CA VAL A 3 17.17 -15.51 21.94
C VAL A 3 16.64 -14.99 20.60
N TYR A 4 15.33 -14.69 20.51
CA TYR A 4 14.82 -13.58 19.70
C TYR A 4 15.02 -13.60 18.17
N VAL A 5 14.71 -14.70 17.49
CA VAL A 5 14.57 -14.69 16.01
C VAL A 5 13.11 -14.93 15.55
N GLY A 6 12.15 -14.90 16.47
CA GLY A 6 10.72 -14.98 16.15
C GLY A 6 10.02 -13.65 15.84
N THR A 7 10.73 -12.51 15.88
CA THR A 7 10.10 -11.17 15.93
C THR A 7 10.75 -10.11 15.04
N LYS A 8 11.35 -10.45 13.89
CA LYS A 8 12.12 -9.45 13.11
C LYS A 8 11.98 -9.44 11.59
N TYR A 9 11.00 -10.13 10.99
CA TYR A 9 10.71 -9.94 9.56
C TYR A 9 9.21 -9.83 9.28
N GLN A 10 8.55 -8.93 10.00
CA GLN A 10 7.31 -8.31 9.55
C GLN A 10 7.60 -6.99 8.82
N THR A 11 8.76 -6.89 8.18
CA THR A 11 8.99 -5.83 7.20
C THR A 11 8.38 -6.35 5.91
N ILE A 12 7.12 -6.02 5.67
CA ILE A 12 6.52 -6.16 4.34
C ILE A 12 7.25 -5.11 3.50
N HIS A 13 8.43 -5.45 2.98
CA HIS A 13 9.22 -4.54 2.17
C HIS A 13 8.33 -4.18 0.98
N LEU A 14 7.84 -2.93 0.92
CA LEU A 14 7.09 -2.43 -0.24
C LEU A 14 7.85 -2.73 -1.55
N ASN A 15 9.19 -2.73 -1.45
CA ASN A 15 10.13 -3.05 -2.52
C ASN A 15 10.07 -4.50 -3.03
N THR A 16 9.66 -5.49 -2.22
CA THR A 16 9.50 -6.88 -2.68
C THR A 16 8.09 -7.19 -3.18
N THR A 17 7.12 -6.32 -2.87
CA THR A 17 5.70 -6.60 -3.12
C THR A 17 5.16 -5.81 -4.32
N PHE A 18 5.81 -4.69 -4.69
CA PHE A 18 5.46 -3.90 -5.86
C PHE A 18 6.70 -3.63 -6.72
N PRO A 19 6.76 -4.12 -7.96
CA PRO A 19 7.85 -3.79 -8.85
C PRO A 19 7.84 -2.28 -9.16
N VAL A 20 9.01 -1.66 -9.16
CA VAL A 20 9.16 -0.21 -9.45
C VAL A 20 8.58 0.16 -10.82
N SER A 21 8.66 -0.76 -11.78
CA SER A 21 8.07 -0.62 -13.13
C SER A 21 6.55 -0.46 -13.12
N PHE A 22 5.86 -0.89 -12.06
CA PHE A 22 4.42 -0.66 -11.87
C PHE A 22 4.14 0.66 -11.15
N LEU A 23 4.96 1.03 -10.16
CA LEU A 23 4.76 2.26 -9.38
C LEU A 23 5.04 3.53 -10.17
N GLU A 24 6.05 3.52 -11.04
CA GLU A 24 6.42 4.71 -11.84
C GLU A 24 5.26 5.23 -12.71
N PRO A 25 4.60 4.44 -13.57
CA PRO A 25 3.47 4.92 -14.34
C PRO A 25 2.29 5.31 -13.45
N LEU A 26 2.04 4.58 -12.36
CA LEU A 26 0.96 4.88 -11.41
C LEU A 26 1.16 6.27 -10.76
N LEU A 27 2.39 6.61 -10.36
CA LEU A 27 2.73 7.93 -9.84
C LEU A 27 2.62 9.02 -10.90
N ARG A 28 3.00 8.77 -12.15
CA ARG A 28 2.76 9.73 -13.25
C ARG A 28 1.27 9.98 -13.46
N MET A 29 0.43 8.95 -13.37
CA MET A 29 -1.03 9.07 -13.46
C MET A 29 -1.62 9.85 -12.27
N SER A 30 -0.98 9.82 -11.09
CA SER A 30 -1.38 10.64 -9.93
C SER A 30 -1.25 12.15 -10.17
N LEU A 31 -0.41 12.55 -11.14
CA LEU A 31 -0.20 13.94 -11.54
C LEU A 31 -1.09 14.34 -12.72
N ALA A 32 -1.97 13.46 -13.19
CA ALA A 32 -2.86 13.75 -14.29
C ALA A 32 -3.79 14.96 -13.96
N PRO A 33 -4.08 15.83 -14.93
CA PRO A 33 -4.96 16.98 -14.73
C PRO A 33 -6.40 16.55 -14.42
N ASP A 34 -6.81 15.37 -14.88
CA ASP A 34 -8.12 14.78 -14.63
C ASP A 34 -8.30 14.39 -13.14
N PRO A 35 -9.25 14.99 -12.42
CA PRO A 35 -9.51 14.68 -11.02
C PRO A 35 -9.95 13.23 -10.77
N ASP A 36 -10.72 12.63 -11.70
CA ASP A 36 -11.20 11.26 -11.55
C ASP A 36 -10.05 10.26 -11.64
N MET A 37 -9.12 10.49 -12.57
CA MET A 37 -7.88 9.71 -12.69
C MET A 37 -7.02 9.79 -11.43
N ARG A 38 -6.88 10.97 -10.81
CA ARG A 38 -6.14 11.10 -9.53
C ARG A 38 -6.82 10.33 -8.41
N LEU A 39 -8.16 10.40 -8.31
CA LEU A 39 -8.92 9.68 -7.30
C LEU A 39 -8.77 8.16 -7.45
N LEU A 40 -8.79 7.66 -8.70
CA LEU A 40 -8.58 6.25 -9.01
C LEU A 40 -7.19 5.79 -8.57
N VAL A 41 -6.14 6.55 -8.91
CA VAL A 41 -4.77 6.24 -8.51
C VAL A 41 -4.62 6.23 -6.99
N GLN A 42 -5.22 7.20 -6.29
CA GLN A 42 -5.22 7.24 -4.83
C GLN A 42 -5.91 6.01 -4.23
N ARG A 43 -7.05 5.57 -4.78
CA ARG A 43 -7.72 4.33 -4.34
C ARG A 43 -6.83 3.12 -4.52
N ILE A 44 -6.17 2.99 -5.67
CA ILE A 44 -5.23 1.90 -5.94
C ILE A 44 -4.11 1.93 -4.89
N LEU A 45 -3.43 3.06 -4.71
CA LEU A 45 -2.35 3.22 -3.72
C LEU A 45 -2.82 2.89 -2.29
N HIS A 46 -4.01 3.34 -1.91
CA HIS A 46 -4.61 2.99 -0.62
C HIS A 46 -4.84 1.48 -0.47
N THR A 47 -5.41 0.80 -1.46
CA THR A 47 -5.59 -0.67 -1.42
C THR A 47 -4.25 -1.39 -1.34
N LEU A 48 -3.23 -0.89 -2.03
CA LEU A 48 -1.90 -1.46 -2.03
C LEU A 48 -1.18 -1.34 -0.68
N ILE A 49 -1.43 -0.24 0.04
CA ILE A 49 -0.90 0.02 1.39
C ILE A 49 -1.74 -0.68 2.45
N ASP A 50 -3.06 -0.75 2.27
CA ASP A 50 -4.01 -1.38 3.19
C ASP A 50 -4.01 -2.91 3.07
N ARG A 51 -2.83 -3.52 3.23
CA ARG A 51 -2.61 -4.98 3.18
C ARG A 51 -3.23 -5.74 4.36
N HIS A 52 -3.65 -5.03 5.41
CA HIS A 52 -4.19 -5.61 6.63
C HIS A 52 -5.71 -5.46 6.75
N HIS A 53 -6.38 -5.04 5.67
CA HIS A 53 -7.82 -4.75 5.65
C HIS A 53 -8.22 -3.84 6.82
N ASN A 54 -7.40 -2.81 7.09
CA ASN A 54 -7.68 -1.89 8.18
C ASN A 54 -8.86 -0.98 7.84
N LEU A 55 -9.16 -0.76 6.55
CA LEU A 55 -10.40 -0.10 6.13
C LEU A 55 -11.65 -0.81 6.70
N ASP A 56 -11.68 -2.14 6.66
CA ASP A 56 -12.80 -2.94 7.20
C ASP A 56 -12.86 -2.93 8.73
N LYS A 57 -11.75 -2.59 9.39
CA LYS A 57 -11.70 -2.42 10.86
C LYS A 57 -12.18 -1.03 11.27
N LEU A 58 -11.90 0.00 10.46
CA LEU A 58 -12.33 1.38 10.69
C LEU A 58 -13.80 1.63 10.32
N SER A 59 -14.37 0.83 9.42
CA SER A 59 -15.79 0.93 9.05
C SER A 59 -16.74 0.41 10.13
N LYS A 60 -16.23 -0.32 11.12
CA LYS A 60 -16.99 -0.75 12.29
C LYS A 60 -16.97 0.36 13.33
N PRO A 61 -18.13 0.94 13.72
CA PRO A 61 -18.16 1.85 14.84
C PRO A 61 -17.78 1.07 16.11
N THR A 62 -16.73 1.52 16.79
CA THR A 62 -16.40 1.14 18.18
C THR A 62 -17.41 1.68 19.16
#